data_AF-A0A946WZC6-F1
#
_entry.id   AF-A0A946WZC6-F1
#
_cell.length_a   1.000
_cell.length_b   1.000
_cell.length_c   1.000
_cell.angle_alpha   90.00
_cell.angle_beta   90.00
_cell.angle_gamma   90.00
#
_symmetry.space_group_name_H-M   'P 1'
#
loop_
_entity.id
_entity.type
_entity.pdbx_description
1 polymer ?
#
loop_
_entity_poly.entity_id
_entity_poly.type
_entity_poly.pdbx_seq_one_letter_code
_entity_poly.pdbx_strand_id
1 'polypeptide(L)'
;MAVKIAINGYGRIGRNVLKALYESNRTDELQIVAINDLGDSKSNAYLTKYDSAHGTFPFEVEANDDSLTVDGDEIKVFAQRDPEQLPWGDLGV
;
A
#
# COMPACT_ATOMS: atom_id res chain seq x y z
N MET A 1 -16.30 5.91 -10.29
CA MET A 1 -15.69 6.06 -8.94
C MET A 1 -14.90 4.80 -8.69
N ALA A 2 -13.61 4.92 -8.40
CA ALA A 2 -12.78 3.77 -8.05
C ALA A 2 -13.24 3.17 -6.72
N VAL A 3 -13.16 1.85 -6.59
CA VAL A 3 -13.40 1.15 -5.32
C VAL A 3 -12.20 1.38 -4.42
N LYS A 4 -12.44 1.91 -3.22
CA LYS A 4 -11.39 2.12 -2.22
C LYS A 4 -11.10 0.82 -1.49
N ILE A 5 -9.82 0.53 -1.30
CA ILE A 5 -9.33 -0.70 -0.67
C ILE A 5 -8.33 -0.32 0.41
N ALA A 6 -8.39 -1.02 1.55
CA ALA A 6 -7.29 -1.08 2.50
C ALA A 6 -6.63 -2.46 2.48
N ILE A 7 -5.32 -2.51 2.70
CA ILE A 7 -4.57 -3.75 2.88
C ILE A 7 -4.20 -3.89 4.35
N ASN A 8 -4.73 -4.92 5.03
CA ASN A 8 -4.33 -5.26 6.39
C ASN A 8 -3.31 -6.40 6.38
N GLY A 9 -2.05 -6.08 6.63
CA GLY A 9 -0.89 -6.96 6.48
C GLY A 9 -0.15 -6.73 5.16
N TYR A 10 0.95 -5.96 5.21
CA TYR A 10 1.73 -5.56 4.04
C TYR A 10 2.96 -6.45 3.81
N GLY A 11 2.74 -7.75 4.00
CA GLY A 11 3.71 -8.80 3.69
C GLY A 11 3.86 -9.06 2.19
N ARG A 12 4.32 -10.26 1.82
CA ARG A 12 4.54 -10.63 0.41
C ARG A 12 3.28 -10.50 -0.45
N ILE A 13 2.13 -10.97 0.04
CA ILE A 13 0.88 -10.89 -0.72
C ILE A 13 0.38 -9.45 -0.83
N GLY A 14 0.33 -8.71 0.28
CA GLY A 14 -0.11 -7.30 0.28
C GLY A 14 0.69 -6.44 -0.70
N ARG A 15 2.03 -6.55 -0.67
CA ARG A 15 2.90 -5.84 -1.62
C ARG A 15 2.66 -6.25 -3.07
N ASN A 16 2.49 -7.53 -3.35
CA ASN A 16 2.25 -7.99 -4.72
C ASN A 16 0.87 -7.60 -5.24
N VAL A 17 -0.15 -7.50 -4.37
CA VAL A 17 -1.46 -6.94 -4.74
C VAL A 17 -1.34 -5.48 -5.16
N LEU A 18 -0.60 -4.68 -4.38
CA LEU A 18 -0.31 -3.29 -4.76
C LEU A 18 0.43 -3.24 -6.10
N LYS A 19 1.51 -3.99 -6.27
CA LYS A 19 2.28 -4.01 -7.53
C LYS A 19 1.41 -4.39 -8.73
N ALA A 20 0.61 -5.44 -8.59
CA ALA A 20 -0.29 -5.89 -9.65
C ALA A 20 -1.32 -4.84 -10.03
N LEU A 21 -1.83 -4.05 -9.07
CA LEU A 21 -2.75 -2.95 -9.36
C LEU A 21 -2.13 -1.91 -10.30
N TYR A 22 -0.92 -1.45 -9.97
CA TYR A 22 -0.20 -0.45 -10.78
C TYR A 22 0.26 -1.03 -12.13
N GLU A 23 0.88 -2.21 -12.14
CA GLU A 23 1.39 -2.85 -13.36
C GLU A 23 0.27 -3.24 -14.34
N SER A 24 -0.95 -3.46 -13.85
CA SER A 24 -2.12 -3.73 -14.71
C SER A 24 -2.87 -2.47 -15.14
N ASN A 25 -2.42 -1.27 -14.72
CA ASN A 25 -3.07 0.02 -15.01
C ASN A 25 -4.55 0.05 -14.61
N ARG A 26 -4.89 -0.49 -13.42
CA ARG A 26 -6.27 -0.53 -12.91
C ARG A 26 -6.53 0.45 -11.77
N THR A 27 -5.65 1.45 -11.60
CA THR A 27 -5.76 2.50 -10.59
C THR A 27 -7.02 3.37 -10.76
N ASP A 28 -7.56 3.45 -11.98
CA ASP A 28 -8.84 4.12 -12.27
C ASP A 28 -10.07 3.34 -11.76
N GLU A 29 -9.93 2.02 -11.59
CA GLU A 29 -10.98 1.12 -11.11
C GLU A 29 -10.89 0.87 -9.60
N LEU A 30 -9.68 0.72 -9.07
CA LEU A 30 -9.39 0.37 -7.70
C LEU A 30 -8.32 1.30 -7.13
N GLN A 31 -8.53 1.79 -5.91
CA GLN A 31 -7.58 2.67 -5.24
C GLN A 31 -7.22 2.10 -3.86
N ILE A 32 -5.94 1.81 -3.64
CA ILE A 32 -5.45 1.46 -2.31
C ILE A 32 -5.27 2.76 -1.55
N VAL A 33 -6.12 3.00 -0.55
CA VAL A 33 -6.11 4.26 0.23
C VAL A 33 -5.41 4.12 1.58
N ALA A 34 -5.23 2.89 2.05
CA ALA A 34 -4.57 2.61 3.31
C ALA A 34 -3.89 1.23 3.33
N ILE A 35 -2.83 1.15 4.11
CA ILE A 35 -2.09 -0.06 4.46
C ILE A 35 -1.96 -0.08 5.99
N ASN A 36 -2.21 -1.24 6.60
CA ASN A 36 -1.83 -1.49 7.99
C ASN A 36 -0.74 -2.57 8.05
N ASP A 37 0.40 -2.23 8.63
CA ASP A 37 1.53 -3.14 8.84
C ASP A 37 2.35 -2.74 10.07
N LEU A 38 2.94 -3.71 10.77
CA LEU A 38 3.74 -3.43 11.97
C LEU A 38 5.16 -2.98 11.66
N GLY A 39 5.63 -3.14 10.42
CA GLY A 39 6.88 -2.58 9.93
C GLY A 39 6.77 -1.09 9.62
N ASP A 40 7.89 -0.38 9.66
CA ASP A 40 7.93 1.05 9.36
C ASP A 40 7.74 1.34 7.86
N SER A 41 7.21 2.53 7.55
CA SER A 41 6.90 2.97 6.18
C SER A 41 8.12 2.96 5.25
N LYS A 42 9.34 3.26 5.75
CA LYS A 42 10.57 3.26 4.94
C LYS A 42 10.97 1.85 4.55
N SER A 43 10.90 0.91 5.48
CA SER A 43 11.08 -0.52 5.19
C SER A 43 10.05 -1.01 4.17
N ASN A 44 8.78 -0.60 4.33
CA ASN A 44 7.71 -0.96 3.40
C ASN A 44 7.93 -0.39 1.99
N ALA A 45 8.41 0.86 1.86
CA ALA A 45 8.79 1.44 0.58
C ALA A 45 9.91 0.63 -0.10
N TYR A 46 10.97 0.33 0.65
CA TYR A 46 12.09 -0.45 0.13
C TYR A 46 11.63 -1.84 -0.37
N LEU A 47 10.85 -2.57 0.44
CA LEU A 47 10.34 -3.89 0.08
C LEU A 47 9.27 -3.86 -1.02
N THR A 48 8.60 -2.72 -1.21
CA THR A 48 7.74 -2.50 -2.37
C THR A 48 8.60 -2.29 -3.62
N LYS A 49 9.63 -1.44 -3.56
CA LYS A 49 10.50 -1.16 -4.71
C LYS A 49 11.30 -2.39 -5.16
N TYR A 50 11.80 -3.20 -4.22
CA TYR A 50 12.70 -4.31 -4.51
C TYR A 50 12.13 -5.65 -4.01
N ASP A 51 11.87 -6.58 -4.93
CA ASP A 51 11.49 -7.96 -4.59
C ASP A 51 12.41 -8.97 -5.28
N SER A 52 12.92 -9.94 -4.53
CA SER A 52 13.87 -10.94 -5.06
C SER A 52 13.26 -11.91 -6.07
N ALA A 53 11.95 -12.16 -6.01
CA ALA A 53 11.26 -13.10 -6.90
C ALA A 53 10.65 -12.40 -8.11
N HIS A 54 10.14 -11.17 -7.93
CA HIS A 54 9.45 -10.41 -8.99
C HIS A 54 10.29 -9.26 -9.57
N GLY A 55 11.48 -9.02 -9.03
CA GLY A 55 12.37 -7.94 -9.49
C GLY A 55 12.00 -6.57 -8.93
N THR A 56 12.51 -5.54 -9.59
CA THR A 56 12.32 -4.14 -9.22
C THR A 56 10.98 -3.64 -9.76
N PHE A 57 10.15 -3.10 -8.87
CA PHE A 57 8.88 -2.47 -9.23
C PHE A 57 9.15 -1.18 -10.04
N PRO A 58 8.55 -0.99 -11.22
CA PRO A 58 8.98 0.06 -12.16
C PRO A 58 8.59 1.47 -11.71
N PHE A 59 7.52 1.61 -10.92
CA PHE A 59 7.01 2.91 -10.48
C PHE A 59 7.83 3.52 -9.34
N GLU A 60 7.72 4.83 -9.18
CA GLU A 60 8.33 5.54 -8.05
C GLU A 60 7.65 5.14 -6.74
N VAL A 61 8.46 4.96 -5.69
CA VAL A 61 7.99 4.61 -4.36
C VAL A 61 8.75 5.44 -3.35
N GLU A 62 8.03 6.28 -2.63
CA GLU A 62 8.55 7.11 -1.54
C GLU A 62 7.80 6.81 -0.24
N ALA A 63 8.41 7.12 0.89
CA ALA A 63 7.76 6.99 2.19
C ALA A 63 7.97 8.25 3.04
N ASN A 64 6.90 8.64 3.71
CA ASN A 64 6.91 9.56 4.84
C ASN A 64 6.75 8.76 6.14
N ASP A 65 6.60 9.45 7.27
CA ASP A 65 6.48 8.78 8.57
C ASP A 65 5.18 7.97 8.67
N ASP A 66 4.08 8.44 8.08
CA ASP A 66 2.73 7.85 8.15
C ASP A 66 2.08 7.59 6.77
N SER A 67 2.85 7.68 5.67
CA SER A 67 2.36 7.39 4.33
C SER A 67 3.40 6.74 3.43
N LEU A 68 2.90 6.04 2.40
CA LEU A 68 3.63 5.50 1.28
C LEU A 68 3.10 6.18 0.02
N THR A 69 3.97 6.79 -0.78
CA THR A 69 3.58 7.38 -2.07
C THR A 69 4.02 6.47 -3.21
N VAL A 70 3.09 6.08 -4.08
CA VAL A 70 3.38 5.22 -5.24
C VAL A 70 2.88 5.91 -6.51
N ASP A 71 3.80 6.22 -7.42
CA ASP A 71 3.48 6.95 -8.67
C ASP A 71 2.67 8.25 -8.46
N GLY A 72 2.94 8.95 -7.35
CA GLY A 72 2.22 10.17 -6.95
C GLY A 72 0.96 9.94 -6.12
N ASP A 73 0.49 8.70 -5.98
CA ASP A 73 -0.66 8.36 -5.13
C ASP A 73 -0.22 8.19 -3.67
N GLU A 74 -0.78 9.00 -2.77
CA GLU A 74 -0.54 8.87 -1.33
C GLU A 74 -1.42 7.78 -0.70
N ILE A 75 -0.79 6.85 0.01
CA ILE A 75 -1.41 5.73 0.71
C ILE A 75 -1.09 5.86 2.20
N LYS A 76 -2.11 5.95 3.06
CA LYS A 76 -1.90 6.05 4.52
C LYS A 76 -1.33 4.75 5.07
N VAL A 77 -0.37 4.84 5.97
CA VAL A 77 0.23 3.69 6.66
C VAL A 77 -0.14 3.73 8.13
N PHE A 78 -0.70 2.63 8.62
CA PHE A 78 -1.00 2.41 10.02
C PHE A 78 -0.13 1.28 10.57
N ALA A 79 0.18 1.35 11.86
CA ALA A 79 0.85 0.28 12.61
C ALA A 79 -0.01 -0.14 13.81
N GLN A 80 -1.23 -0.59 13.52
CA GLN A 80 -2.21 -0.96 14.53
C GLN A 80 -2.40 -2.48 14.60
N ARG A 81 -2.26 -3.04 15.80
CA ARG A 81 -2.35 -4.50 16.03
C ARG A 81 -3.79 -5.00 16.07
N ASP A 82 -4.69 -4.16 16.58
CA ASP A 82 -6.12 -4.46 16.69
C ASP A 82 -6.89 -3.88 15.49
N PRO A 83 -7.36 -4.71 14.55
CA PRO A 83 -7.99 -4.23 13.32
C PRO A 83 -9.28 -3.42 13.56
N GLU A 84 -9.95 -3.61 14.70
CA GLU A 84 -11.19 -2.88 15.03
C GLU A 84 -10.92 -1.40 15.32
N GLN A 85 -9.68 -1.04 15.64
CA GLN A 85 -9.28 0.35 15.91
C GLN A 85 -8.85 1.11 14.65
N LEU A 86 -8.87 0.47 13.48
CA LEU A 86 -8.50 1.13 12.23
C LEU A 86 -9.68 1.94 11.68
N PRO A 87 -9.45 3.17 11.18
CA PRO A 87 -10.51 4.10 10.80
C PRO A 87 -11.05 3.82 9.39
N TRP A 88 -11.37 2.57 9.06
CA TRP A 88 -11.79 2.16 7.72
C TRP A 88 -13.03 2.90 7.20
N GLY A 89 -14.03 3.06 8.07
CA GLY A 89 -15.24 3.81 7.73
C GLY A 89 -14.96 5.26 7.34
N ASP A 90 -14.04 5.92 8.06
CA ASP A 90 -13.66 7.32 7.79
C ASP A 90 -12.89 7.46 6.47
N LEU A 91 -12.18 6.41 6.06
CA LEU A 91 -11.44 6.36 4.79
C LEU A 91 -12.33 5.94 3.60
N GLY A 92 -13.54 5.45 3.88
CA GLY A 92 -14.49 4.97 2.87
C GLY A 92 -14.12 3.61 2.29
N VAL A 93 -13.51 2.76 3.10
CA VAL A 93 -13.15 1.36 2.79
C VAL A 93 -14.32 0.44 3.13
#